data_AF-A0A3D2I8E3-F1
#
_entry.id   AF-A0A3D2I8E3-F1
#
_cell.length_a   1.000
_cell.length_b   1.000
_cell.length_c   1.000
_cell.angle_alpha   90.00
_cell.angle_beta   90.00
_cell.angle_gamma   90.00
#
_symmetry.space_group_name_H-M   'P 1'
#
loop_
_entity.id
_entity.type
_entity.pdbx_description
1 polymer ?
#
loop_
_entity_poly.entity_id
_entity_poly.type
_entity_poly.pdbx_seq_one_letter_code
_entity_poly.pdbx_strand_id
1 'polypeptide(L)'
;MRELERVVLLRVVDEYWMEHIDAMQDLRQGIRLRAYAQTNPVDAYKKESLEMFEEMVDAMKEETVRRLYSVRLRQNEEVKRERVA
;
A
#
# COMPACT_ATOMS: atom_id res chain seq x y z
N MET A 1 6.71 -22.72 -1.46
CA MET A 1 5.70 -22.06 -0.60
C MET A 1 6.20 -20.70 -0.11
N ARG A 2 7.27 -20.61 0.71
CA ARG A 2 7.84 -19.33 1.19
C ARG A 2 8.16 -18.29 0.10
N GLU A 3 8.69 -18.72 -1.05
CA GLU A 3 9.00 -17.79 -2.14
C GLU A 3 7.74 -17.23 -2.82
N LEU A 4 6.67 -18.03 -2.91
CA LEU A 4 5.36 -17.57 -3.39
C LEU A 4 4.80 -16.50 -2.44
N GLU A 5 4.81 -16.77 -1.13
CA GLU A 5 4.37 -15.81 -0.10
C GLU A 5 5.13 -14.48 -0.22
N ARG A 6 6.45 -14.57 -0.36
CA ARG A 6 7.32 -13.40 -0.51
C ARG A 6 7.02 -12.62 -1.79
N VAL A 7 6.81 -13.30 -2.92
CA VAL A 7 6.49 -12.65 -4.20
C VAL A 7 5.13 -11.97 -4.15
N VAL A 8 4.12 -12.65 -3.60
CA VAL A 8 2.78 -12.08 -3.45
C VAL A 8 2.82 -10.87 -2.52
N LEU A 9 3.44 -10.98 -1.35
CA LEU A 9 3.55 -9.88 -0.40
C LEU A 9 4.26 -8.67 -1.02
N LEU A 10 5.41 -8.87 -1.70
CA LEU A 10 6.10 -7.74 -2.31
C LEU A 10 5.27 -7.06 -3.41
N ARG A 11 4.52 -7.81 -4.22
CA ARG A 11 3.64 -7.22 -5.23
C ARG A 11 2.52 -6.40 -4.60
N VAL A 12 1.91 -6.90 -3.54
CA VAL A 12 0.86 -6.16 -2.80
C VAL A 12 1.44 -4.90 -2.15
N VAL A 13 2.63 -5.00 -1.54
CA VAL A 13 3.31 -3.84 -0.95
C VAL A 13 3.57 -2.77 -2.00
N ASP A 14 4.12 -3.15 -3.16
CA ASP A 14 4.47 -2.20 -4.21
C ASP A 14 3.25 -1.46 -4.76
N GLU A 15 2.17 -2.19 -5.04
CA GLU A 15 0.88 -1.66 -5.54
C GLU A 15 0.28 -0.63 -4.57
N TYR A 16 0.06 -1.01 -3.32
CA TYR A 16 -0.58 -0.15 -2.33
C TYR A 16 0.31 1.03 -1.92
N TRP A 17 1.62 0.83 -1.87
CA TRP A 17 2.55 1.89 -1.49
C TRP A 17 2.64 2.98 -2.56
N MET A 18 2.63 2.62 -3.84
CA MET A 18 2.57 3.60 -4.93
C MET A 18 1.29 4.42 -4.88
N GLU A 19 0.13 3.76 -4.74
CA GLU A 19 -1.16 4.45 -4.61
C GLU A 19 -1.20 5.38 -3.39
N HIS A 20 -0.64 4.93 -2.25
CA HIS A 20 -0.57 5.75 -1.04
C HIS A 20 0.32 6.98 -1.23
N ILE A 21 1.46 6.88 -1.92
CA ILE A 21 2.30 8.05 -2.22
C ILE A 21 1.52 9.08 -3.03
N ASP A 22 0.79 8.65 -4.05
CA ASP A 22 -0.03 9.55 -4.87
C ASP A 22 -1.12 10.23 -4.03
N ALA A 23 -1.84 9.45 -3.21
CA ALA A 23 -2.84 9.99 -2.29
C ALA A 23 -2.23 10.98 -1.27
N MET A 24 -1.01 10.74 -0.81
CA MET A 24 -0.27 11.63 0.07
C MET A 24 0.16 12.93 -0.61
N GLN A 25 0.46 12.90 -1.92
CA GLN A 25 0.69 14.12 -2.70
C GLN A 25 -0.58 14.96 -2.80
N ASP A 26 -1.72 14.33 -3.06
CA ASP A 26 -3.01 15.01 -3.13
C ASP A 26 -3.42 15.60 -1.77
N LEU A 27 -3.23 14.83 -0.69
CA LEU A 27 -3.48 15.29 0.68
C LEU A 27 -2.68 16.55 1.00
N ARG A 28 -1.39 16.55 0.64
CA ARG A 28 -0.49 17.69 0.86
C ARG A 28 -0.96 18.94 0.10
N GLN A 29 -1.50 18.78 -1.10
CA GLN A 29 -2.06 19.89 -1.88
C GLN A 29 -3.38 20.39 -1.27
N GLY A 30 -4.28 19.48 -0.90
CA GLY A 30 -5.60 19.81 -0.34
C GLY A 30 -5.54 20.46 1.06
N ILE A 31 -4.59 20.06 1.91
CA ILE A 31 -4.47 20.61 3.27
C ILE A 31 -4.07 22.09 3.26
N ARG A 32 -3.29 22.53 2.27
CA ARG A 32 -2.95 23.95 2.11
C ARG A 32 -4.18 24.82 1.89
N LEU A 33 -5.21 24.29 1.23
CA LEU A 33 -6.49 24.98 1.02
C LEU A 33 -7.36 24.97 2.30
N ARG A 34 -7.28 23.92 3.12
CA ARG A 34 -7.99 23.80 4.41
C ARG A 34 -7.38 24.62 5.55
N ALA A 35 -6.11 25.00 5.46
CA ALA A 35 -5.40 25.82 6.47
C ALA A 35 -6.07 27.18 6.75
N TYR A 36 -6.94 27.66 5.87
CA TYR A 36 -7.75 28.86 6.09
C TYR A 36 -8.75 28.70 7.27
N ALA A 37 -9.05 27.47 7.68
CA ALA A 37 -10.03 27.14 8.73
C ALA A 37 -9.46 27.07 10.16
N GLN A 38 -8.43 27.87 10.50
CA GLN A 38 -7.84 28.01 11.85
C GLN A 38 -7.15 26.76 12.43
N THR A 39 -7.12 25.63 11.72
CA THR A 39 -6.42 24.41 12.15
C THR A 39 -4.99 24.41 11.59
N ASN A 40 -4.00 24.03 12.41
CA ASN A 40 -2.62 23.91 11.96
C ASN A 40 -2.51 22.84 10.85
N PRO A 41 -2.11 23.22 9.61
CA PRO A 41 -2.06 22.29 8.48
C PRO A 41 -1.09 21.12 8.72
N VAL A 42 -0.04 21.32 9.50
CA VAL A 42 0.94 20.27 9.79
C VAL A 42 0.32 19.18 10.67
N ASP A 43 -0.47 19.57 11.67
CA ASP A 43 -1.10 18.62 12.60
C ASP A 43 -2.24 17.86 11.91
N ALA A 44 -3.03 18.55 11.07
CA ALA A 44 -4.04 17.92 10.22
C ALA A 44 -3.42 16.90 9.26
N TYR A 45 -2.31 17.27 8.58
CA TYR A 45 -1.62 16.38 7.66
C TYR A 45 -1.13 15.12 8.37
N LYS A 46 -0.47 15.28 9.53
CA LYS A 46 0.01 14.13 10.31
C LYS A 46 -1.13 13.19 10.68
N LYS A 47 -2.23 13.72 11.19
CA LYS A 47 -3.38 12.91 11.62
C LYS A 47 -3.99 12.14 10.44
N GLU A 48 -4.35 12.84 9.38
CA GLU A 48 -5.02 12.23 8.21
C GLU A 48 -4.08 11.27 7.48
N SER A 49 -2.79 11.60 7.36
CA SER A 49 -1.80 10.69 6.77
C SER A 49 -1.61 9.39 7.54
N LEU A 50 -1.72 9.46 8.87
CA LEU A 50 -1.59 8.27 9.72
C LEU A 50 -2.81 7.37 9.55
N GLU A 51 -4.02 7.96 9.56
CA GLU A 51 -5.27 7.23 9.30
C GLU A 51 -5.20 6.52 7.93
N MET A 52 -4.79 7.21 6.87
CA MET A 52 -4.60 6.63 5.54
C MET A 52 -3.54 5.52 5.50
N PHE A 53 -2.45 5.66 6.27
CA PHE A 53 -1.40 4.66 6.34
C PHE A 53 -1.88 3.38 7.05
N GLU A 54 -2.62 3.52 8.14
CA GLU A 54 -3.19 2.39 8.87
C GLU A 54 -4.19 1.62 8.00
N GLU A 55 -5.08 2.34 7.31
CA GLU A 55 -6.02 1.75 6.34
C GLU A 55 -5.30 1.00 5.21
N MET A 56 -4.26 1.59 4.62
CA MET A 56 -3.45 0.93 3.59
C MET A 56 -2.83 -0.36 4.12
N VAL A 57 -2.24 -0.33 5.32
CA VAL A 57 -1.58 -1.51 5.93
C VAL A 57 -2.59 -2.63 6.17
N ASP A 58 -3.80 -2.33 6.61
CA ASP A 58 -4.83 -3.34 6.81
C ASP A 58 -5.36 -3.91 5.49
N ALA A 59 -5.58 -3.07 4.49
CA ALA A 59 -5.94 -3.52 3.15
C ALA A 59 -4.86 -4.43 2.53
N MET A 60 -3.58 -4.10 2.70
CA MET A 60 -2.46 -4.92 2.24
C MET A 60 -2.44 -6.31 2.89
N LYS A 61 -2.73 -6.41 4.19
CA LYS A 61 -2.80 -7.70 4.89
C LYS A 61 -3.93 -8.56 4.31
N GLU A 62 -5.12 -7.99 4.16
CA GLU A 62 -6.27 -8.68 3.60
C GLU A 62 -6.00 -9.17 2.17
N GLU A 63 -5.44 -8.29 1.33
CA GLU A 63 -5.18 -8.61 -0.07
C GLU A 63 -4.08 -9.66 -0.22
N THR A 64 -3.04 -9.60 0.61
CA THR A 64 -2.00 -10.64 0.64
C THR A 64 -2.62 -12.01 0.94
N VAL A 65 -3.46 -12.10 1.97
CA VAL A 65 -4.15 -13.36 2.32
C VAL A 65 -5.06 -13.81 1.17
N ARG A 66 -5.88 -12.90 0.63
CA ARG A 66 -6.79 -13.19 -0.50
C ARG A 66 -6.03 -13.76 -1.70
N ARG A 67 -4.93 -13.14 -2.10
CA ARG A 67 -4.10 -13.59 -3.23
C ARG A 67 -3.49 -14.96 -2.95
N LEU A 68 -2.96 -15.20 -1.74
CA LEU A 68 -2.40 -16.50 -1.38
C LEU A 68 -3.41 -17.65 -1.49
N TYR A 69 -4.65 -17.45 -1.04
CA TYR A 69 -5.71 -18.45 -1.14
C TYR A 69 -6.31 -18.57 -2.56
N SER A 70 -6.16 -17.54 -3.39
CA SER A 70 -6.69 -17.54 -4.77
C SER A 70 -5.70 -18.13 -5.78
N VAL A 71 -4.41 -18.24 -5.44
CA VAL A 71 -3.40 -18.82 -6.34
C VAL A 71 -3.67 -20.31 -6.53
N ARG A 72 -4.19 -20.66 -7.72
CA ARG A 72 -4.17 -22.03 -8.22
C ARG A 72 -2.78 -22.31 -8.78
N LEU A 73 -1.92 -22.94 -7.99
CA LEU A 73 -0.64 -23.45 -8.48
C LEU A 73 -0.92 -24.48 -9.59
N ARG A 74 -0.66 -24.11 -10.85
CA ARG A 74 -0.49 -25.10 -11.90
C ARG A 74 0.75 -25.91 -11.52
N GLN A 75 0.58 -27.21 -11.28
CA GLN A 75 1.70 -28.11 -11.01
C GLN A 75 2.71 -27.94 -12.16
N ASN A 76 3.90 -27.39 -11.87
CA ASN A 76 5.11 -27.29 -12.71
C ASN A 76 5.66 -25.90 -13.10
N GLU A 77 5.18 -24.77 -12.57
CA GLU A 77 5.92 -23.50 -12.71
C GLU A 77 6.68 -23.15 -11.43
N GLU A 78 8.01 -23.27 -11.47
CA GLU A 78 8.89 -22.62 -10.49
C GLU A 78 8.66 -21.10 -10.58
N VAL A 79 8.10 -20.52 -9.52
CA VAL A 79 7.96 -19.07 -9.37
C VAL A 79 9.38 -18.48 -9.24
N LYS A 80 10.00 -18.17 -10.38
CA LYS A 80 11.30 -17.50 -10.44
C LYS A 80 11.08 -16.01 -10.32
N ARG A 81 11.72 -15.38 -9.33
CA ARG A 81 11.86 -13.93 -9.29
C ARG A 81 12.70 -13.48 -10.48
N GLU A 82 12.13 -12.65 -11.34
CA GLU A 82 12.94 -11.77 -12.18
C GLU A 82 13.65 -10.81 -11.23
N ARG A 83 14.99 -10.92 -11.17
CA ARG A 83 15.80 -9.93 -10.47
C ARG A 83 15.70 -8.65 -11.29
N VAL A 84 15.12 -7.61 -10.70
CA VAL A 84 15.22 -6.26 -11.27
C VAL A 84 16.66 -5.79 -11.03
N ALA A 85 17.33 -5.43 -12.13
CA ALA A 85 18.74 -5.00 -12.17
C ALA A 85 18.95 -3.64 -11.52
#